data_AF-A0A8H7QLW7-F1
#
_entry.id   AF-A0A8H7QLW7-F1
#
_cell.length_a   1.000
_cell.length_b   1.000
_cell.length_c   1.000
_cell.angle_alpha   90.00
_cell.angle_beta   90.00
_cell.angle_gamma   90.00
#
_symmetry.space_group_name_H-M   'P 1'
#
loop_
_entity.id
_entity.type
_entity.pdbx_description
1 polymer ?
#
loop_
_entity_poly.entity_id
_entity_poly.type
_entity_poly.pdbx_seq_one_letter_code
_entity_poly.pdbx_strand_id
1 'polypeptide(L)'
;MSLTRNLSIYRGLLREVNTQYTKAANNPTFAQELKSIYRNNQNIEDPSKIEALNSNAENVLTFLTSSRKHKELRALYSAIVMEQKRKIELSANRVGLNLPKQYDPENPQPLGGDEEKKD
;
A
#
# COMPACT_ATOMS: atom_id res chain seq x y z
N MET A 1 -0.60 31.21 -7.99
CA MET A 1 -0.56 29.80 -7.54
C MET A 1 -1.42 28.96 -8.48
N SER A 2 -0.92 27.82 -8.97
CA SER A 2 -1.65 27.05 -9.99
C SER A 2 -2.84 26.28 -9.38
N LEU A 3 -4.05 26.61 -9.81
CA LEU A 3 -5.31 25.91 -9.48
C LEU A 3 -5.20 24.39 -9.69
N THR A 4 -4.38 23.95 -10.64
CA THR A 4 -4.16 22.53 -10.95
C THR A 4 -3.50 21.76 -9.81
N ARG A 5 -2.62 22.42 -9.03
CA ARG A 5 -1.93 21.81 -7.88
C ARG A 5 -2.89 21.54 -6.72
N ASN A 6 -3.74 22.51 -6.39
CA ASN A 6 -4.69 22.35 -5.30
C ASN A 6 -5.71 21.23 -5.59
N LEU A 7 -6.20 21.16 -6.84
CA LEU A 7 -7.08 20.09 -7.28
C LEU A 7 -6.42 18.71 -7.28
N SER A 8 -5.13 18.60 -7.61
CA SER A 8 -4.42 17.32 -7.57
C SER A 8 -4.27 16.81 -6.13
N ILE A 9 -3.90 17.70 -5.20
CA ILE A 9 -3.79 17.38 -3.76
C ILE A 9 -5.14 16.96 -3.20
N TYR A 10 -6.20 17.73 -3.48
CA TYR A 10 -7.56 17.42 -3.05
C TYR A 10 -8.02 16.03 -3.53
N ARG A 11 -7.82 15.72 -4.82
CA ARG A 11 -8.13 14.40 -5.39
C ARG A 11 -7.29 13.30 -4.76
N GLY A 12 -6.02 13.56 -4.48
CA GLY A 12 -5.14 12.65 -3.76
C GLY A 12 -5.65 12.32 -2.37
N LEU A 13 -5.99 13.35 -1.58
CA LEU A 13 -6.54 13.20 -0.23
C LEU A 13 -7.86 12.42 -0.24
N LEU A 14 -8.78 12.76 -1.14
CA LEU A 14 -10.04 12.03 -1.27
C LEU A 14 -9.83 10.55 -1.60
N ARG A 15 -8.86 10.22 -2.46
CA ARG A 15 -8.56 8.82 -2.80
C ARG A 15 -8.01 8.07 -1.59
N GLU A 16 -7.07 8.65 -0.87
CA GLU A 16 -6.47 8.01 0.31
C GLU A 16 -7.50 7.86 1.43
N VAL A 17 -8.28 8.90 1.73
CA VAL A 17 -9.35 8.83 2.75
C VAL A 17 -10.39 7.79 2.38
N ASN A 18 -10.82 7.76 1.11
CA ASN A 18 -11.80 6.76 0.68
C ASN A 18 -11.26 5.34 0.72
N THR A 19 -9.99 5.14 0.39
CA THR A 19 -9.36 3.81 0.38
C THR A 19 -9.15 3.30 1.81
N GLN A 20 -8.68 4.15 2.71
CA GLN A 20 -8.27 3.73 4.06
C GLN A 20 -9.41 3.75 5.09
N TYR A 21 -10.33 4.72 5.01
CA TYR A 21 -11.33 4.94 6.06
C TYR A 21 -12.76 4.72 5.55
N THR A 22 -13.13 5.27 4.38
CA THR A 22 -14.51 5.14 3.89
C THR A 22 -14.84 3.71 3.47
N LYS A 23 -14.05 3.10 2.59
CA LYS A 23 -14.31 1.73 2.11
C LYS A 23 -14.07 0.68 3.19
N ALA A 24 -13.09 0.90 4.06
CA ALA A 24 -12.75 -0.05 5.11
C ALA A 24 -13.78 -0.07 6.24
N ALA A 25 -14.32 1.10 6.64
CA ALA A 25 -15.29 1.22 7.74
C ALA A 25 -16.75 1.43 7.27
N ASN A 26 -16.98 1.47 5.95
CA ASN A 26 -18.26 1.83 5.32
C ASN A 26 -18.87 3.15 5.83
N ASN A 27 -18.01 4.11 6.24
CA ASN A 27 -18.44 5.37 6.82
C ASN A 27 -18.01 6.57 5.95
N PRO A 28 -18.96 7.34 5.37
CA PRO A 28 -18.65 8.51 4.53
C PRO A 28 -18.25 9.77 5.31
N THR A 29 -18.34 9.81 6.64
CA THR A 29 -18.11 11.02 7.45
C THR A 29 -16.77 11.70 7.14
N PHE A 30 -15.67 10.96 7.10
CA PHE A 30 -14.34 11.53 6.84
C PHE A 30 -14.23 12.19 5.45
N ALA A 31 -14.86 11.59 4.44
CA ALA A 31 -14.89 12.17 3.10
C ALA A 31 -15.80 13.42 3.02
N GLN A 32 -16.86 13.48 3.83
CA GLN A 32 -17.74 14.65 3.93
C GLN A 32 -17.05 15.80 4.67
N GLU A 33 -16.33 15.51 5.76
CA GLU A 33 -15.52 16.51 6.48
C GLU A 33 -14.41 17.09 5.61
N LEU A 34 -13.71 16.26 4.84
CA LEU A 34 -12.71 16.78 3.90
C LEU A 34 -13.33 17.72 2.87
N LYS A 35 -14.53 17.37 2.36
CA LYS A 35 -15.28 18.23 1.43
C LYS A 35 -15.71 19.54 2.09
N SER A 36 -16.16 19.50 3.34
CA SER A 36 -16.60 20.71 4.05
C SER A 36 -15.42 21.64 4.32
N ILE A 37 -14.26 21.12 4.71
CA ILE A 37 -13.02 21.91 4.90
C ILE A 37 -12.66 22.64 3.61
N TYR A 38 -12.64 21.96 2.46
CA TYR A 38 -12.30 22.60 1.19
C TYR A 38 -13.35 23.64 0.75
N ARG A 39 -14.64 23.40 1.01
CA ARG A 39 -15.71 24.37 0.74
C ARG A 39 -15.59 25.62 1.63
N ASN A 40 -15.32 25.43 2.91
CA ASN A 40 -15.20 26.53 3.88
C ASN A 40 -14.01 27.46 3.56
N ASN A 41 -12.94 26.91 2.98
CA ASN A 41 -11.74 27.66 2.62
C ASN A 41 -11.73 28.14 1.15
N GLN A 42 -12.85 28.04 0.42
CA GLN A 42 -12.91 28.37 -1.01
C GLN A 42 -12.74 29.87 -1.30
N ASN A 43 -13.20 30.73 -0.40
CA ASN A 43 -13.24 32.19 -0.60
C ASN A 43 -12.11 32.92 0.14
N ILE A 44 -11.02 32.21 0.48
CA ILE A 44 -9.85 32.85 1.10
C ILE A 44 -9.06 33.55 0.01
N GLU A 45 -8.85 34.86 0.17
CA GLU A 45 -8.10 35.69 -0.78
C GLU A 45 -6.64 35.94 -0.34
N ASP A 46 -6.34 35.72 0.94
CA ASP A 46 -5.02 35.95 1.52
C ASP A 46 -3.98 34.91 1.01
N PRO A 47 -2.97 35.32 0.23
CA PRO A 47 -2.00 34.41 -0.36
C PRO A 47 -1.21 33.60 0.67
N SER A 48 -0.88 34.19 1.82
CA SER A 48 -0.08 33.51 2.85
C SER A 48 -0.86 32.35 3.48
N LYS A 49 -2.16 32.57 3.76
CA LYS A 49 -3.04 31.53 4.29
C LYS A 49 -3.27 30.41 3.29
N ILE A 50 -3.43 30.74 2.00
CA ILE A 50 -3.58 29.73 0.94
C ILE A 50 -2.34 28.84 0.87
N GLU A 51 -1.15 29.42 0.95
CA GLU A 51 0.10 28.65 0.94
C GLU A 51 0.22 27.72 2.16
N ALA A 52 -0.08 28.24 3.36
CA ALA A 52 -0.09 27.44 4.58
C ALA A 52 -1.07 26.27 4.50
N LEU A 53 -2.29 26.50 4.01
CA LEU A 53 -3.30 25.45 3.82
C LEU A 53 -2.87 24.41 2.79
N ASN A 54 -2.26 24.84 1.69
CA ASN A 54 -1.74 23.93 0.67
C ASN A 54 -0.59 23.06 1.21
N SER A 55 0.35 23.65 1.95
CA SER A 55 1.45 22.92 2.59
C SER A 55 0.93 21.89 3.60
N ASN A 56 -0.04 22.29 4.43
CA ASN A 56 -0.69 21.37 5.37
C ASN A 56 -1.39 20.21 4.64
N ALA A 57 -2.12 20.49 3.55
CA ALA A 57 -2.79 19.46 2.76
C ALA A 57 -1.79 18.45 2.15
N GLU A 58 -0.60 18.91 1.73
CA GLU A 58 0.46 18.04 1.23
C GLU A 58 1.11 17.19 2.32
N ASN A 59 1.34 17.76 3.50
CA ASN A 59 1.86 17.03 4.64
C ASN A 59 0.89 15.91 5.04
N VAL A 60 -0.41 16.20 5.09
CA VAL A 60 -1.44 15.20 5.38
C VAL A 60 -1.49 14.13 4.29
N LEU A 61 -1.42 14.50 3.01
CA LEU A 61 -1.39 13.53 1.91
C LEU A 61 -0.16 12.60 2.01
N THR A 62 1.00 13.18 2.31
CA THR A 62 2.25 12.44 2.48
C THR A 62 2.16 11.48 3.68
N PHE A 63 1.58 11.93 4.78
CA PHE A 63 1.35 11.09 5.95
C PHE A 63 0.42 9.91 5.64
N LEU A 64 -0.73 10.17 5.02
CA LEU A 64 -1.71 9.12 4.69
C LEU A 64 -1.13 8.08 3.72
N THR A 65 -0.44 8.53 2.67
CA THR A 65 0.20 7.62 1.72
C THR A 65 1.30 6.78 2.37
N SER A 66 2.12 7.38 3.24
CA SER A 66 3.17 6.68 3.97
C SER A 66 2.61 5.66 4.97
N SER A 67 1.53 6.02 5.68
CA SER A 67 0.83 5.11 6.60
C SER A 67 0.29 3.87 5.89
N ARG A 68 -0.37 4.06 4.74
CA ARG A 68 -0.84 2.93 3.91
C ARG A 68 0.30 2.04 3.44
N LYS A 69 1.35 2.63 2.85
CA LYS A 69 2.53 1.88 2.38
C LYS A 69 3.20 1.13 3.53
N HIS A 70 3.33 1.74 4.70
CA HIS A 70 3.88 1.09 5.88
C HIS A 70 3.02 -0.12 6.30
N LYS A 71 1.69 0.02 6.29
CA LYS A 71 0.76 -1.09 6.56
C LYS A 71 0.91 -2.23 5.54
N GLU A 72 0.99 -1.89 4.25
CA GLU A 72 1.20 -2.87 3.16
C GLU A 72 2.54 -3.61 3.32
N LEU A 73 3.64 -2.88 3.55
CA LEU A 73 4.96 -3.48 3.77
C LEU A 73 4.99 -4.35 5.02
N ARG A 74 4.36 -3.92 6.11
CA ARG A 74 4.24 -4.72 7.33
C ARG A 74 3.45 -6.01 7.07
N ALA A 75 2.38 -5.96 6.29
CA ALA A 75 1.62 -7.15 5.92
C ALA A 75 2.47 -8.13 5.07
N LEU A 76 3.28 -7.63 4.15
CA LEU A 76 4.13 -8.45 3.28
C LEU A 76 5.35 -9.05 3.99
N TYR A 77 5.96 -8.30 4.90
CA TYR A 77 7.29 -8.62 5.42
C TYR A 77 7.35 -8.85 6.94
N SER A 78 6.25 -8.68 7.68
CA SER A 78 6.28 -8.99 9.11
C SER A 78 6.52 -10.49 9.34
N ALA A 79 7.55 -10.79 10.15
CA ALA A 79 7.92 -12.16 10.53
C ALA A 79 6.81 -12.93 11.26
N ILE A 80 5.76 -12.23 11.71
CA ILE A 80 4.58 -12.81 12.36
C ILE A 80 3.60 -13.39 11.32
N VAL A 81 3.52 -12.79 10.12
CA VAL A 81 2.62 -13.25 9.04
C VAL A 81 3.33 -14.18 8.06
N MET A 82 4.64 -14.02 7.91
CA MET A 82 5.47 -14.90 7.10
C MET A 82 5.93 -16.12 7.91
N GLU A 83 5.31 -17.28 7.68
CA GLU A 83 5.84 -18.56 8.18
C GLU A 83 7.31 -18.70 7.79
N GLN A 84 8.14 -19.19 8.72
CA GLN A 84 9.59 -19.33 8.54
C GLN A 84 9.96 -20.01 7.20
N LYS A 85 9.15 -20.99 6.76
CA LYS A 85 9.32 -21.71 5.49
C LYS A 85 9.25 -20.78 4.27
N ARG A 86 8.30 -19.83 4.25
CA ARG A 86 8.12 -18.87 3.14
C ARG A 86 9.26 -17.85 3.07
N LYS A 87 9.85 -17.49 4.22
CA LYS A 87 11.04 -16.65 4.28
C LYS A 87 12.24 -17.34 3.63
N ILE A 88 12.45 -18.63 3.94
CA ILE A 88 13.53 -19.42 3.36
C ILE A 88 13.32 -19.58 1.84
N GLU A 89 12.08 -19.84 1.41
CA GLU A 89 11.72 -19.95 -0.01
C GLU A 89 12.04 -18.68 -0.82
N LEU A 90 11.62 -17.51 -0.33
CA LEU A 90 11.92 -16.24 -1.00
C LEU A 90 13.43 -15.94 -1.05
N SER A 91 14.18 -16.34 -0.02
CA SER A 91 15.64 -16.18 -0.03
C SER A 91 16.34 -17.13 -1.01
N ALA A 92 15.85 -18.37 -1.15
CA ALA A 92 16.37 -19.32 -2.12
C ALA A 92 16.07 -18.86 -3.56
N ASN A 93 14.84 -18.41 -3.82
CA ASN A 93 14.44 -17.92 -5.15
C ASN A 93 15.25 -16.68 -5.60
N ARG A 94 15.68 -15.83 -4.67
CA ARG A 94 16.55 -14.69 -4.97
C ARG A 94 17.90 -15.07 -5.55
N VAL A 95 18.40 -16.26 -5.23
CA VAL A 95 19.67 -16.80 -5.75
C VAL A 95 19.45 -17.90 -6.80
N GLY A 96 18.22 -18.03 -7.31
CA GLY A 96 17.87 -19.04 -8.31
C GLY A 96 17.83 -20.49 -7.77
N LEU A 97 17.73 -20.66 -6.45
CA LEU A 97 17.66 -21.97 -5.80
C LEU A 97 16.22 -22.28 -5.35
N ASN A 98 15.84 -23.56 -5.41
CA ASN A 98 14.57 -24.05 -4.89
C ASN A 98 14.78 -24.76 -3.55
N LEU A 99 13.76 -24.76 -2.68
CA LEU A 99 13.76 -25.57 -1.47
C LEU A 99 13.72 -27.07 -1.82
N PRO A 100 14.41 -27.94 -1.06
CA PRO A 100 14.32 -29.38 -1.26
C PRO A 100 12.88 -29.88 -1.04
N LYS A 101 12.40 -30.75 -1.93
CA LYS A 101 11.09 -31.38 -1.81
C LYS A 101 11.08 -32.26 -0.55
N GLN A 102 10.07 -32.08 0.30
CA GLN A 102 9.86 -32.96 1.45
C GLN A 102 9.36 -34.32 0.93
N TYR A 103 9.93 -35.41 1.44
CA TYR A 103 9.52 -36.77 1.09
C TYR A 103 8.07 -36.99 1.53
N ASP A 104 7.23 -37.43 0.59
CA ASP A 104 5.84 -37.81 0.84
C ASP A 104 5.75 -39.35 0.90
N PRO A 105 5.46 -39.95 2.07
CA PRO A 105 5.39 -41.41 2.22
C PRO A 105 4.22 -42.04 1.45
N GLU A 106 3.16 -41.28 1.14
CA GLU A 106 1.99 -41.78 0.39
C GLU A 106 2.24 -41.77 -1.13
N ASN A 107 3.24 -41.01 -1.59
CA ASN A 107 3.63 -40.94 -3.00
C ASN A 107 5.15 -40.82 -3.14
N PRO A 108 5.90 -41.92 -2.91
CA PRO A 108 7.34 -41.90 -2.93
C PRO A 108 7.86 -41.62 -4.35
N GLN A 109 8.36 -40.41 -4.59
CA GLN A 109 9.08 -40.08 -5.81
C GLN A 109 10.53 -40.62 -5.72
N PRO A 110 11.06 -41.26 -6.77
CA PRO A 110 12.43 -41.71 -6.80
C PRO A 110 13.39 -40.52 -6.64
N LEU A 111 14.37 -40.67 -5.75
CA LEU A 111 15.41 -39.68 -5.48
C LEU A 111 16.43 -39.67 -6.64
N GLY A 112 16.03 -39.15 -7.80
CA GLY A 112 16.94 -38.97 -8.92
C GLY A 112 16.25 -38.87 -10.28
N GLY A 113 16.43 -37.73 -10.96
CA GLY A 113 16.25 -37.58 -12.41
C GLY A 113 14.88 -37.07 -12.83
N ASP A 114 14.77 -35.76 -13.08
CA ASP A 114 13.90 -35.29 -14.14
C ASP A 114 14.45 -35.90 -15.45
N GLU A 115 13.90 -37.03 -15.89
CA GLU A 115 14.14 -37.52 -17.24
C GLU A 115 13.59 -36.47 -18.22
N GLU A 116 14.51 -35.80 -18.91
CA GLU A 116 14.23 -35.08 -20.15
C GLU A 116 13.47 -36.01 -21.10
N LYS A 117 12.14 -35.89 -21.16
CA LYS A 117 11.39 -36.31 -22.35
C LYS A 117 11.72 -35.32 -23.47
N LYS A 118 12.75 -35.66 -24.25
CA LYS A 118 12.97 -35.13 -25.60
C LYS A 118 12.24 -36.05 -26.59
N ASP A 119 11.34 -35.46 -27.37
CA ASP A 119 10.83 -36.03 -28.62
C ASP A 119 11.93 -36.07 -29.69
#